data_AF-Q9CH19-F1
#
_entry.id   AF-Q9CH19-F1
#
_cell.length_a   1.000
_cell.length_b   1.000
_cell.length_c   1.000
_cell.angle_alpha   90.00
_cell.angle_beta   90.00
_cell.angle_gamma   90.00
#
_symmetry.space_group_name_H-M   'P 1'
#
loop_
_entity.id
_entity.type
_entity.pdbx_description
1 polymer ?
#
loop_
_entity_poly.entity_id
_entity_poly.type
_entity_poly.pdbx_seq_one_letter_code
_entity_poly.pdbx_strand_id
1 'polypeptide(L)'
;MKFSKKLEAGFLNQSLDYSTDEQQMVKGTWWVKTYNNGKFVCWLKLADIELIDGISSINKNENSFDDIIQKIMSDKKDKIPQFVNVARLSPEKNQKVLIEAFAKLKTTGVEAKLYILGSGILKEELETKIIELNLSGSVQLLGHMENIRNFLSLMDYFIFPSLYEGQGMALLEAMSVGLLPIVSDIPTSREIVAGGNYGIISESNDEQGLALAMMKALKKEEFSSFDLESYNQNVINRIKLIL
;
A
#
# COMPACT_ATOMS: atom_id res chain seq x y z
N MET A 1 -32.08 -18.72 16.93
CA MET A 1 -31.02 -19.23 17.82
C MET A 1 -30.08 -18.06 18.08
N LYS A 2 -30.20 -17.37 19.23
CA LYS A 2 -29.36 -16.22 19.60
C LYS A 2 -28.03 -16.75 20.11
N PHE A 3 -26.95 -16.58 19.34
CA PHE A 3 -25.60 -16.91 19.79
C PHE A 3 -24.92 -15.62 20.25
N SER A 4 -25.21 -15.17 21.48
CA SER A 4 -24.35 -14.20 22.15
C SER A 4 -23.18 -14.96 22.78
N LYS A 5 -22.20 -15.35 21.98
CA LYS A 5 -20.92 -15.84 22.51
C LYS A 5 -19.86 -14.84 22.09
N LYS A 6 -19.26 -14.17 23.09
CA LYS A 6 -17.92 -13.61 22.97
C LYS A 6 -17.02 -14.75 22.53
N LEU A 7 -16.58 -14.70 21.29
CA LEU A 7 -15.70 -15.68 20.70
C LEU A 7 -14.55 -14.85 20.17
N GLU A 8 -13.37 -15.06 20.74
CA GLU A 8 -12.15 -14.38 20.33
C GLU A 8 -11.76 -14.95 18.96
N ALA A 9 -12.13 -14.24 17.89
CA ALA A 9 -11.57 -14.49 16.57
C ALA A 9 -10.27 -13.70 16.46
N GLY A 10 -9.13 -14.39 16.51
CA GLY A 10 -7.80 -13.80 16.36
C GLY A 10 -7.58 -13.31 14.94
N PHE A 11 -8.04 -12.11 14.62
CA PHE A 11 -7.62 -11.35 13.45
C PHE A 11 -6.88 -10.10 13.95
N LEU A 12 -5.61 -9.93 13.56
CA LEU A 12 -4.78 -8.74 13.86
C LEU A 12 -4.56 -8.43 15.36
N ASN A 13 -4.31 -9.44 16.20
CA ASN A 13 -3.86 -9.25 17.59
C ASN A 13 -4.79 -8.39 18.48
N GLN A 14 -6.09 -8.40 18.20
CA GLN A 14 -7.11 -7.75 19.04
C GLN A 14 -8.26 -8.74 19.26
N SER A 15 -8.80 -8.80 20.48
CA SER A 15 -10.05 -9.49 20.78
C SER A 15 -11.18 -8.75 20.04
N LEU A 16 -11.56 -9.24 18.86
CA LEU A 16 -12.67 -8.69 18.09
C LEU A 16 -13.97 -9.26 18.62
N ASP A 17 -14.88 -8.38 19.04
CA ASP A 17 -16.25 -8.75 19.32
C ASP A 17 -17.01 -8.74 17.99
N TYR A 18 -17.47 -9.90 17.52
CA TYR A 18 -18.41 -9.94 16.41
C TYR A 18 -19.84 -9.96 16.95
N SER A 19 -20.68 -9.06 16.43
CA SER A 19 -22.12 -9.21 16.59
C SER A 19 -22.63 -10.03 15.42
N THR A 20 -23.17 -11.21 15.71
CA THR A 20 -23.74 -12.12 14.71
C THR A 20 -24.96 -11.57 13.98
N ASP A 21 -25.38 -10.34 14.30
CA ASP A 21 -26.67 -9.79 13.96
C ASP A 21 -26.69 -9.09 12.58
N GLU A 22 -25.52 -8.77 12.01
CA GLU A 22 -25.40 -8.22 10.64
C GLU A 22 -24.58 -9.16 9.73
N GLN A 23 -25.28 -9.85 8.84
CA GLN A 23 -24.71 -10.75 7.84
C GLN A 23 -25.18 -10.35 6.44
N GLN A 24 -24.30 -10.51 5.45
CA GLN A 24 -24.66 -10.28 4.05
C GLN A 24 -24.15 -11.40 3.15
N MET A 25 -24.93 -11.76 2.14
CA MET A 25 -24.55 -12.73 1.13
C MET A 25 -24.19 -12.00 -0.16
N VAL A 26 -22.93 -12.12 -0.58
CA VAL A 26 -22.40 -11.48 -1.79
C VAL A 26 -21.81 -12.56 -2.69
N LYS A 27 -22.37 -12.70 -3.90
CA LYS A 27 -21.92 -13.68 -4.92
C LYS A 27 -21.79 -15.11 -4.36
N GLY A 28 -22.75 -15.53 -3.54
CA GLY A 28 -22.78 -16.87 -2.94
C GLY A 28 -21.84 -17.09 -1.75
N THR A 29 -21.15 -16.06 -1.28
CA THR A 29 -20.31 -16.11 -0.07
C THR A 29 -20.97 -15.33 1.06
N TRP A 30 -20.97 -15.90 2.26
CA TRP A 30 -21.48 -15.24 3.47
C TRP A 30 -20.40 -14.41 4.15
N TRP A 31 -20.76 -13.20 4.54
CA TRP A 31 -19.89 -12.25 5.23
C TRP A 31 -20.55 -11.80 6.53
N VAL A 32 -19.73 -11.66 7.57
CA VAL A 32 -20.15 -11.20 8.90
C VAL A 32 -19.42 -9.91 9.24
N LYS A 33 -20.17 -8.94 9.76
CA LYS A 33 -19.63 -7.66 10.19
C LYS A 33 -18.90 -7.81 11.53
N THR A 34 -17.65 -7.37 11.62
CA THR A 34 -16.85 -7.47 12.85
C THR A 34 -16.62 -6.11 13.50
N TYR A 35 -16.50 -6.11 14.83
CA TYR A 35 -16.27 -4.91 15.62
C TYR A 35 -15.09 -5.11 16.58
N ASN A 36 -14.46 -4.01 16.98
CA ASN A 36 -13.54 -3.96 18.11
C ASN A 36 -13.96 -2.82 19.03
N ASN A 37 -14.20 -3.12 20.32
CA ASN A 37 -14.62 -2.12 21.31
C ASN A 37 -15.80 -1.25 20.81
N GLY A 38 -16.77 -1.89 20.13
CA GLY A 38 -17.96 -1.23 19.59
C GLY A 38 -17.77 -0.44 18.30
N LYS A 39 -16.56 -0.41 17.71
CA LYS A 39 -16.30 0.20 16.40
C LYS A 39 -16.22 -0.86 15.32
N PHE A 40 -16.80 -0.59 14.16
CA PHE A 40 -16.69 -1.48 13.00
C PHE A 40 -15.22 -1.64 12.59
N VAL A 41 -14.84 -2.85 12.18
CA VAL A 41 -13.46 -3.16 11.75
C VAL A 41 -13.47 -3.61 10.30
N CYS A 42 -14.12 -4.75 10.01
CA CYS A 42 -14.17 -5.28 8.65
C CYS A 42 -15.33 -6.27 8.47
N TRP A 43 -15.46 -6.80 7.26
CA TRP A 43 -16.28 -7.98 6.99
C TRP A 43 -15.38 -9.20 6.87
N LEU A 44 -15.66 -10.25 7.63
CA LEU A 44 -14.98 -11.54 7.50
C LEU A 44 -15.86 -12.52 6.75
N LYS A 45 -15.27 -13.34 5.88
CA LYS A 45 -16.00 -14.47 5.31
C LYS A 45 -16.33 -15.43 6.43
N LEU A 46 -17.57 -15.88 6.48
CA LEU A 46 -18.03 -16.82 7.49
C LEU A 46 -17.21 -18.13 7.46
N ALA A 47 -16.74 -18.54 6.28
CA ALA A 47 -15.92 -19.74 6.10
C ALA A 47 -14.49 -19.61 6.66
N ASP A 48 -14.00 -18.38 6.86
CA ASP A 48 -12.65 -18.11 7.40
C ASP A 48 -12.66 -17.98 8.93
N ILE A 49 -13.84 -18.10 9.57
CA ILE A 49 -13.99 -18.05 11.02
C ILE A 49 -13.89 -19.48 11.57
N GLU A 50 -12.73 -19.84 12.12
CA GLU A 50 -12.58 -21.10 12.86
C GLU A 50 -13.30 -21.03 14.21
N LEU A 51 -14.19 -21.98 14.45
CA LEU A 51 -14.82 -22.17 15.76
C LEU A 51 -13.79 -22.80 16.71
N ILE A 52 -13.16 -21.98 17.54
CA ILE A 52 -12.25 -22.45 18.59
C ILE A 52 -13.09 -22.82 19.82
N ASP A 53 -13.44 -24.10 19.94
CA ASP A 53 -13.87 -24.68 21.22
C ASP A 53 -12.61 -24.96 22.06
N GLY A 54 -12.42 -24.17 23.12
CA GLY A 54 -11.48 -24.50 24.19
C GLY A 54 -10.16 -23.73 24.16
N ILE A 55 -9.93 -23.00 25.25
CA ILE A 55 -8.68 -22.30 25.56
C ILE A 55 -7.54 -23.31 25.63
N SER A 56 -6.59 -23.22 24.70
CA SER A 56 -5.19 -23.57 24.96
C SER A 56 -4.28 -22.80 24.00
N SER A 57 -3.53 -21.85 24.57
CA SER A 57 -2.31 -21.22 24.02
C SER A 57 -2.29 -20.93 22.51
N ILE A 58 -2.80 -19.76 22.12
CA ILE A 58 -2.63 -19.24 20.75
C ILE A 58 -1.18 -18.78 20.58
N ASN A 59 -0.44 -19.51 19.73
CA ASN A 59 0.74 -18.99 19.06
C ASN A 59 0.36 -17.68 18.36
N LYS A 60 1.00 -16.57 18.76
CA LYS A 60 0.92 -15.27 18.12
C LYS A 60 1.32 -15.40 16.65
N ASN A 61 0.36 -15.55 15.74
CA ASN A 61 0.55 -15.32 14.32
C ASN A 61 0.09 -13.90 13.97
N GLU A 62 0.77 -12.90 14.53
CA GLU A 62 1.17 -11.77 13.70
C GLU A 62 2.23 -12.35 12.76
N ASN A 63 2.11 -12.18 11.44
CA ASN A 63 3.30 -12.35 10.62
C ASN A 63 4.31 -11.36 11.21
N SER A 64 5.39 -11.87 11.80
CA SER A 64 6.48 -11.04 12.29
C SER A 64 6.89 -10.12 11.15
N PHE A 65 7.40 -8.92 11.47
CA PHE A 65 8.08 -8.11 10.46
C PHE A 65 9.10 -8.97 9.69
N ASP A 66 9.75 -9.92 10.37
CA ASP A 66 10.62 -10.92 9.76
C ASP A 66 9.93 -11.78 8.70
N ASP A 67 8.68 -12.22 8.91
CA ASP A 67 7.94 -13.04 7.94
C ASP A 67 7.61 -12.25 6.67
N ILE A 68 7.25 -10.97 6.82
CA ILE A 68 7.03 -10.07 5.68
C ILE A 68 8.34 -9.92 4.89
N ILE A 69 9.45 -9.70 5.58
CA ILE A 69 10.77 -9.56 4.95
C ILE A 69 11.18 -10.86 4.25
N GLN A 70 10.99 -12.02 4.88
CA GLN A 70 11.27 -13.33 4.25
C GLN A 70 10.42 -13.53 2.98
N LYS A 71 9.15 -13.13 3.02
CA LYS A 71 8.27 -13.19 1.86
C LYS A 71 8.74 -12.28 0.73
N ILE A 72 9.09 -11.02 1.02
CA ILE A 72 9.65 -10.08 0.03
C ILE A 72 10.92 -10.67 -0.59
N MET A 73 11.82 -11.23 0.24
CA MET A 73 13.05 -11.86 -0.22
C MET A 73 12.79 -13.08 -1.13
N SER A 74 11.76 -13.87 -0.82
CA SER A 74 11.32 -14.97 -1.68
C SER A 74 10.79 -14.45 -3.01
N ASP A 75 9.85 -13.51 -2.98
CA ASP A 75 9.23 -12.94 -4.17
C ASP A 75 10.28 -12.27 -5.09
N LYS A 76 11.30 -11.61 -4.51
CA LYS A 76 12.44 -11.06 -5.27
C LYS A 76 13.27 -12.13 -5.97
N LYS A 77 13.49 -13.31 -5.35
CA LYS A 77 14.19 -14.43 -6.00
C LYS A 77 13.42 -14.93 -7.23
N ASP A 78 12.09 -14.92 -7.14
CA ASP A 78 11.18 -15.26 -8.24
C ASP A 78 10.99 -14.09 -9.23
N LYS A 79 11.72 -12.98 -9.04
CA LYS A 79 11.68 -11.76 -9.86
C LYS A 79 10.29 -11.11 -9.90
N ILE A 80 9.49 -11.30 -8.86
CA ILE A 80 8.20 -10.64 -8.71
C ILE A 80 8.45 -9.18 -8.32
N PRO A 81 8.00 -8.20 -9.12
CA PRO A 81 8.12 -6.78 -8.81
C PRO A 81 7.48 -6.38 -7.48
N GLN A 82 8.22 -5.60 -6.69
CA GLN A 82 7.79 -5.08 -5.40
C GLN A 82 7.55 -3.57 -5.49
N PHE A 83 6.28 -3.15 -5.40
CA PHE A 83 5.87 -1.75 -5.37
C PHE A 83 5.59 -1.31 -3.94
N VAL A 84 5.95 -0.06 -3.61
CA VAL A 84 5.68 0.50 -2.29
C VAL A 84 5.10 1.91 -2.37
N ASN A 85 4.15 2.22 -1.50
CA ASN A 85 3.68 3.57 -1.21
C ASN A 85 3.91 3.88 0.27
N VAL A 86 4.39 5.09 0.56
CA VAL A 86 4.57 5.58 1.93
C VAL A 86 3.87 6.93 2.05
N ALA A 87 2.74 6.96 2.74
CA ALA A 87 1.99 8.18 2.95
C ALA A 87 0.93 8.02 4.06
N ARG A 88 0.47 9.14 4.61
CA ARG A 88 -0.75 9.17 5.43
C ARG A 88 -1.93 8.62 4.60
N LEU A 89 -2.79 7.82 5.21
CA LEU A 89 -3.96 7.25 4.53
C LEU A 89 -5.09 8.28 4.52
N SER A 90 -5.06 9.17 3.53
CA SER A 90 -5.96 10.31 3.42
C SER A 90 -6.29 10.66 1.97
N PRO A 91 -7.40 11.36 1.70
CA PRO A 91 -7.91 11.55 0.34
C PRO A 91 -6.89 12.17 -0.64
N GLU A 92 -6.11 13.14 -0.19
CA GLU A 92 -5.10 13.82 -1.00
C GLU A 92 -3.92 12.93 -1.42
N LYS A 93 -3.72 11.79 -0.74
CA LYS A 93 -2.68 10.80 -1.05
C LYS A 93 -3.16 9.72 -2.01
N ASN A 94 -4.44 9.71 -2.36
CA ASN A 94 -5.01 8.97 -3.48
C ASN A 94 -4.74 7.45 -3.51
N GLN A 95 -4.59 6.80 -2.34
CA GLN A 95 -4.30 5.36 -2.30
C GLN A 95 -5.44 4.49 -2.87
N LYS A 96 -6.66 5.02 -2.93
CA LYS A 96 -7.79 4.33 -3.58
C LYS A 96 -7.53 4.11 -5.07
N VAL A 97 -7.14 5.17 -5.79
CA VAL A 97 -6.76 5.09 -7.20
C VAL A 97 -5.54 4.20 -7.39
N LEU A 98 -4.57 4.23 -6.47
CA LEU A 98 -3.45 3.29 -6.48
C LEU A 98 -3.89 1.83 -6.44
N ILE A 99 -4.81 1.46 -5.54
CA ILE A 99 -5.31 0.09 -5.44
C ILE A 99 -6.08 -0.30 -6.71
N GLU A 100 -6.90 0.61 -7.26
CA GLU A 100 -7.64 0.40 -8.50
C GLU A 100 -6.70 0.23 -9.72
N ALA A 101 -5.66 1.05 -9.80
CA ALA A 101 -4.62 0.96 -10.82
C ALA A 101 -3.84 -0.36 -10.70
N PHE A 102 -3.53 -0.79 -9.48
CA PHE A 102 -2.86 -2.05 -9.23
C PHE A 102 -3.76 -3.23 -9.63
N ALA A 103 -5.07 -3.16 -9.38
CA ALA A 103 -6.03 -4.15 -9.88
C ALA A 103 -5.98 -4.25 -11.40
N LYS A 104 -5.95 -3.12 -12.11
CA LYS A 104 -5.81 -3.07 -13.58
C LYS A 104 -4.49 -3.67 -14.06
N LEU A 105 -3.38 -3.43 -13.37
CA LEU A 105 -2.11 -4.09 -13.67
C LEU A 105 -2.24 -5.62 -13.53
N LYS A 106 -2.91 -6.10 -12.47
CA LYS A 106 -3.11 -7.53 -12.24
C LYS A 106 -3.94 -8.21 -13.35
N THR A 107 -4.90 -7.51 -13.97
CA THR A 107 -5.68 -8.11 -15.07
C THR A 107 -4.87 -8.37 -16.34
N THR A 108 -3.68 -7.77 -16.49
CA THR A 108 -2.77 -8.04 -17.61
C THR A 108 -1.93 -9.30 -17.42
N GLY A 109 -2.17 -10.07 -16.34
CA GLY A 109 -1.41 -11.28 -16.02
C GLY A 109 -0.07 -11.03 -15.34
N VAL A 110 0.26 -9.78 -15.02
CA VAL A 110 1.48 -9.43 -14.29
C VAL A 110 1.37 -9.94 -12.85
N GLU A 111 2.36 -10.72 -12.43
CA GLU A 111 2.58 -10.99 -11.00
C GLU A 111 3.39 -9.86 -10.38
N ALA A 112 2.91 -9.29 -9.29
CA ALA A 112 3.51 -8.16 -8.58
C ALA A 112 2.94 -8.08 -7.16
N LYS A 113 3.65 -7.38 -6.26
CA LYS A 113 3.22 -7.06 -4.90
C LYS A 113 3.17 -5.55 -4.69
N LEU A 114 2.23 -5.09 -3.87
CA LEU A 114 2.08 -3.70 -3.45
C LEU A 114 2.00 -3.61 -1.93
N TYR A 115 2.86 -2.79 -1.35
CA TYR A 115 2.88 -2.48 0.08
C TYR A 115 2.51 -1.02 0.30
N ILE A 116 1.54 -0.77 1.17
CA ILE A 116 1.10 0.57 1.54
C ILE A 116 1.43 0.79 3.01
N LEU A 117 2.33 1.73 3.28
CA LEU A 117 2.80 2.09 4.61
C LEU A 117 2.23 3.44 5.02
N GLY A 118 1.74 3.50 6.25
CA GLY A 118 1.16 4.67 6.87
C GLY A 118 -0.11 4.36 7.65
N SER A 119 -0.66 5.40 8.26
CA SER A 119 -1.91 5.36 9.02
C SER A 119 -2.79 6.55 8.62
N GLY A 120 -4.09 6.45 8.86
CA GLY A 120 -5.02 7.53 8.57
C GLY A 120 -6.46 7.07 8.47
N ILE A 121 -7.33 8.04 8.22
CA ILE A 121 -8.79 7.88 8.22
C ILE A 121 -9.29 6.90 7.15
N LEU A 122 -8.54 6.72 6.07
CA LEU A 122 -8.96 5.86 4.96
C LEU A 122 -8.61 4.38 5.16
N LYS A 123 -8.00 3.98 6.30
CA LYS A 123 -7.55 2.60 6.50
C LYS A 123 -8.66 1.57 6.19
N GLU A 124 -9.82 1.69 6.83
CA GLU A 124 -10.93 0.76 6.66
C GLU A 124 -11.49 0.75 5.22
N GLU A 125 -11.56 1.91 4.57
CA GLU A 125 -12.01 2.02 3.17
C GLU A 125 -11.03 1.30 2.23
N LEU A 126 -9.71 1.49 2.44
CA LEU A 126 -8.68 0.86 1.62
C LEU A 126 -8.64 -0.66 1.81
N GLU A 127 -8.79 -1.14 3.05
CA GLU A 127 -8.91 -2.57 3.36
C GLU A 127 -10.12 -3.19 2.64
N THR A 128 -11.28 -2.55 2.74
CA THR A 128 -12.51 -2.98 2.05
C THR A 128 -12.29 -3.05 0.54
N LYS A 129 -11.67 -2.01 -0.04
CA LYS A 129 -11.39 -1.94 -1.47
C LYS A 129 -10.46 -3.05 -1.97
N ILE A 130 -9.43 -3.40 -1.19
CA ILE A 130 -8.52 -4.52 -1.49
C ILE A 130 -9.30 -5.84 -1.56
N ILE A 131 -10.21 -6.07 -0.62
CA ILE A 131 -11.04 -7.27 -0.57
C ILE A 131 -11.99 -7.32 -1.76
N GLU A 132 -12.70 -6.22 -2.05
CA GLU A 132 -13.64 -6.12 -3.18
C GLU A 132 -12.98 -6.44 -4.52
N LEU A 133 -11.72 -6.02 -4.68
CA LEU A 133 -10.93 -6.24 -5.87
C LEU A 133 -10.16 -7.57 -5.87
N ASN A 134 -10.35 -8.42 -4.84
CA ASN A 134 -9.66 -9.71 -4.65
C ASN A 134 -8.13 -9.59 -4.65
N LEU A 135 -7.60 -8.54 -4.02
CA LEU A 135 -6.18 -8.20 -4.01
C LEU A 135 -5.44 -8.61 -2.73
N SER A 136 -6.10 -9.24 -1.76
CA SER A 136 -5.52 -9.53 -0.44
C SER A 136 -4.24 -10.39 -0.46
N GLY A 137 -4.00 -11.16 -1.53
CA GLY A 137 -2.75 -11.93 -1.72
C GLY A 137 -1.58 -11.14 -2.31
N SER A 138 -1.83 -9.91 -2.78
CA SER A 138 -0.87 -9.08 -3.52
C SER A 138 -0.78 -7.63 -3.02
N VAL A 139 -1.74 -7.13 -2.25
CA VAL A 139 -1.72 -5.79 -1.65
C VAL A 139 -1.79 -5.92 -0.14
N GLN A 140 -0.88 -5.26 0.57
CA GLN A 140 -0.82 -5.27 2.03
C GLN A 140 -0.71 -3.85 2.59
N LEU A 141 -1.59 -3.50 3.54
CA LEU A 141 -1.41 -2.31 4.38
C LEU A 141 -0.59 -2.72 5.61
N LEU A 142 0.61 -2.16 5.75
CA LEU A 142 1.54 -2.52 6.84
C LEU A 142 1.47 -1.57 8.03
N GLY A 143 0.60 -0.55 7.97
CA GLY A 143 0.54 0.46 9.01
C GLY A 143 1.76 1.39 9.02
N HIS A 144 1.94 2.12 10.11
CA HIS A 144 3.12 2.95 10.31
C HIS A 144 4.32 2.08 10.69
N MET A 145 5.50 2.39 10.13
CA MET A 145 6.72 1.65 10.35
C MET A 145 7.84 2.60 10.75
N GLU A 146 8.48 2.30 11.88
CA GLU A 146 9.70 2.97 12.29
C GLU A 146 10.88 2.46 11.46
N ASN A 147 11.81 3.35 11.10
CA ASN A 147 13.01 3.02 10.33
C ASN A 147 12.74 2.38 8.94
N ILE A 148 11.91 3.05 8.15
CA ILE A 148 11.44 2.60 6.84
C ILE A 148 12.54 2.40 5.79
N ARG A 149 13.74 2.98 5.99
CA ARG A 149 14.87 2.89 5.03
C ARG A 149 15.20 1.44 4.67
N ASN A 150 15.30 0.56 5.67
CA ASN A 150 15.65 -0.85 5.45
C ASN A 150 14.54 -1.61 4.71
N PHE A 151 13.29 -1.17 4.88
CA PHE A 151 12.17 -1.73 4.14
C PHE A 151 12.18 -1.24 2.68
N LEU A 152 12.39 0.06 2.48
CA LEU A 152 12.45 0.64 1.13
C LEU A 152 13.55 0.01 0.28
N SER A 153 14.73 -0.28 0.84
CA SER A 153 15.83 -0.91 0.08
C SER A 153 15.51 -2.31 -0.45
N LEU A 154 14.43 -2.94 0.01
CA LEU A 154 13.94 -4.22 -0.51
C LEU A 154 12.95 -4.05 -1.66
N MET A 155 12.45 -2.85 -1.89
CA MET A 155 11.45 -2.57 -2.92
C MET A 155 12.13 -2.24 -4.26
N ASP A 156 11.38 -2.34 -5.35
CA ASP A 156 11.88 -2.01 -6.68
C ASP A 156 11.36 -0.66 -7.16
N TYR A 157 10.09 -0.33 -6.84
CA TYR A 157 9.40 0.86 -7.32
C TYR A 157 8.69 1.59 -6.19
N PHE A 158 8.78 2.91 -6.19
CA PHE A 158 8.01 3.76 -5.27
C PHE A 158 6.85 4.42 -6.01
N ILE A 159 5.61 4.22 -5.54
CA ILE A 159 4.43 4.87 -6.13
C ILE A 159 3.98 6.05 -5.28
N PHE A 160 3.86 7.22 -5.92
CA PHE A 160 3.49 8.49 -5.31
C PHE A 160 2.24 9.07 -6.00
N PRO A 161 1.06 8.53 -5.71
CA PRO A 161 -0.18 8.83 -6.44
C PRO A 161 -0.86 10.14 -5.96
N SER A 162 -0.21 10.89 -5.07
CA SER A 162 -0.74 12.10 -4.44
C SER A 162 -1.31 13.11 -5.44
N LEU A 163 -2.41 13.76 -5.05
CA LEU A 163 -3.04 14.84 -5.82
C LEU A 163 -2.46 16.22 -5.46
N TYR A 164 -1.96 16.37 -4.23
CA TYR A 164 -1.34 17.59 -3.74
C TYR A 164 -0.20 17.28 -2.78
N GLU A 165 0.90 18.02 -2.90
CA GLU A 165 2.07 17.91 -2.03
C GLU A 165 2.68 19.27 -1.76
N GLY A 166 3.28 19.41 -0.58
CA GLY A 166 4.20 20.50 -0.31
C GLY A 166 5.55 20.21 -0.97
N GLN A 167 6.43 19.56 -0.22
CA GLN A 167 7.82 19.29 -0.64
C GLN A 167 8.04 17.89 -1.24
N GLY A 168 7.16 16.92 -0.98
CA GLY A 168 7.33 15.55 -1.48
C GLY A 168 8.47 14.77 -0.81
N MET A 169 8.66 14.92 0.51
CA MET A 169 9.75 14.27 1.24
C MET A 169 9.79 12.75 1.09
N ALA A 170 8.64 12.07 1.10
CA ALA A 170 8.59 10.62 0.91
C ALA A 170 9.11 10.18 -0.47
N LEU A 171 8.89 11.01 -1.50
CA LEU A 171 9.44 10.79 -2.84
C LEU A 171 10.96 10.94 -2.84
N LEU A 172 11.49 12.01 -2.23
CA LEU A 172 12.94 12.23 -2.12
C LEU A 172 13.62 11.11 -1.32
N GLU A 173 13.03 10.67 -0.21
CA GLU A 173 13.52 9.57 0.61
C GLU A 173 13.59 8.26 -0.18
N ALA A 174 12.54 7.93 -0.94
CA ALA A 174 12.52 6.74 -1.77
C ALA A 174 13.57 6.80 -2.90
N MET A 175 13.69 7.93 -3.58
CA MET A 175 14.71 8.12 -4.62
C MET A 175 16.13 8.04 -4.04
N SER A 176 16.36 8.54 -2.82
CA SER A 176 17.66 8.50 -2.16
C SER A 176 18.18 7.09 -1.85
N VAL A 177 17.29 6.09 -1.80
CA VAL A 177 17.64 4.68 -1.63
C VAL A 177 17.61 3.89 -2.94
N GLY A 178 17.48 4.59 -4.09
CA GLY A 178 17.58 4.01 -5.42
C GLY A 178 16.29 3.42 -5.99
N LEU A 179 15.13 3.69 -5.37
CA LEU A 179 13.84 3.21 -5.91
C LEU A 179 13.47 4.04 -7.13
N LEU A 180 12.91 3.38 -8.15
CA LEU A 180 12.36 4.06 -9.32
C LEU A 180 10.98 4.66 -8.96
N PRO A 181 10.81 5.99 -8.96
CA PRO A 181 9.52 6.59 -8.64
C PRO A 181 8.55 6.54 -9.83
N ILE A 182 7.29 6.23 -9.52
CA ILE A 182 6.12 6.34 -10.39
C ILE A 182 5.17 7.33 -9.71
N VAL A 183 4.96 8.48 -10.31
CA VAL A 183 4.35 9.63 -9.63
C VAL A 183 3.18 10.20 -10.41
N SER A 184 2.18 10.74 -9.71
CA SER A 184 1.14 11.56 -10.33
C SER A 184 1.72 12.82 -10.99
N ASP A 185 1.10 13.29 -12.07
CA ASP A 185 1.40 14.59 -12.66
C ASP A 185 0.84 15.72 -11.77
N ILE A 186 1.68 16.15 -10.83
CA ILE A 186 1.46 17.32 -9.97
C ILE A 186 2.70 18.22 -10.00
N PRO A 187 2.60 19.52 -9.66
CA PRO A 187 3.74 20.44 -9.72
C PRO A 187 4.99 19.92 -9.00
N THR A 188 4.84 19.41 -7.77
CA THR A 188 5.94 18.86 -6.97
C THR A 188 6.62 17.66 -7.63
N SER A 189 5.84 16.75 -8.21
CA SER A 189 6.37 15.59 -8.94
C SER A 189 7.17 15.99 -10.17
N ARG A 190 6.67 16.95 -10.95
CA ARG A 190 7.39 17.47 -12.13
C ARG A 190 8.70 18.14 -11.75
N GLU A 191 8.69 18.94 -10.68
CA GLU A 191 9.89 19.58 -10.15
C GLU A 191 10.97 18.56 -9.76
N ILE A 192 10.59 17.50 -9.06
CA ILE A 192 11.53 16.51 -8.54
C ILE A 192 11.98 15.51 -9.63
N VAL A 193 11.04 14.99 -10.42
CA VAL A 193 11.28 13.84 -11.31
C VAL A 193 11.65 14.25 -12.74
N ALA A 194 10.97 15.25 -13.31
CA ALA A 194 11.17 15.62 -14.71
C ALA A 194 12.54 16.27 -14.95
N GLY A 195 13.07 17.02 -13.97
CA GLY A 195 14.33 17.74 -14.08
C GLY A 195 15.58 16.88 -14.32
N GLY A 196 15.51 15.57 -14.10
CA GLY A 196 16.65 14.67 -14.32
C GLY A 196 16.31 13.32 -14.95
N ASN A 197 15.09 13.15 -15.48
CA ASN A 197 14.59 11.85 -15.97
C ASN A 197 14.76 10.73 -14.92
N TYR A 198 14.40 11.03 -13.67
CA TYR A 198 14.62 10.12 -12.54
C TYR A 198 13.50 9.08 -12.37
N GLY A 199 12.43 9.13 -13.16
CA GLY A 199 11.33 8.19 -13.07
C GLY A 199 10.15 8.53 -13.96
N ILE A 200 8.99 7.96 -13.66
CA ILE A 200 7.81 8.00 -14.52
C ILE A 200 6.74 8.90 -13.92
N ILE A 201 6.29 9.87 -14.71
CA ILE A 201 5.11 10.68 -14.40
C ILE A 201 3.93 10.05 -15.15
N SER A 202 2.82 9.79 -14.44
CA SER A 202 1.62 9.24 -15.06
C SER A 202 0.97 10.26 -16.00
N GLU A 203 0.46 9.79 -17.15
CA GLU A 203 -0.19 10.67 -18.14
C GLU A 203 -1.52 11.24 -17.65
N SER A 204 -2.17 10.53 -16.74
CA SER A 204 -3.34 10.99 -15.98
C SER A 204 -3.23 10.52 -14.53
N ASN A 205 -3.91 11.21 -13.62
CA ASN A 205 -3.93 10.92 -12.17
C ASN A 205 -5.10 10.00 -11.77
N ASP A 206 -5.62 9.26 -12.74
CA ASP A 206 -6.65 8.24 -12.57
C ASP A 206 -6.03 6.83 -12.58
N GLU A 207 -6.86 5.81 -12.38
CA GLU A 207 -6.41 4.43 -12.25
C GLU A 207 -5.81 3.88 -13.55
N GLN A 208 -6.21 4.41 -14.70
CA GLN A 208 -5.70 3.99 -16.00
C GLN A 208 -4.30 4.55 -16.24
N GLY A 209 -4.12 5.85 -16.02
CA GLY A 209 -2.82 6.52 -16.18
C GLY A 209 -1.76 5.91 -15.26
N LEU A 210 -2.12 5.66 -13.99
CA LEU A 210 -1.19 5.06 -13.04
C LEU A 210 -0.86 3.60 -13.37
N ALA A 211 -1.83 2.81 -13.88
CA ALA A 211 -1.58 1.45 -14.33
C ALA A 211 -0.65 1.38 -15.54
N LEU A 212 -0.85 2.27 -16.52
CA LEU A 212 0.04 2.40 -17.67
C LEU A 212 1.47 2.78 -17.24
N ALA A 213 1.60 3.69 -16.28
CA ALA A 213 2.89 4.10 -15.72
C ALA A 213 3.60 2.94 -15.01
N MET A 214 2.88 2.13 -14.23
CA MET A 214 3.42 0.89 -13.64
C MET A 214 3.90 -0.09 -14.73
N MET A 215 3.11 -0.33 -15.78
CA MET A 215 3.54 -1.20 -16.88
C MET A 215 4.77 -0.67 -17.61
N LYS A 216 4.89 0.65 -17.78
CA LYS A 216 6.07 1.28 -18.36
C LYS A 216 7.31 1.03 -17.50
N ALA A 217 7.17 1.15 -16.18
CA ALA A 217 8.25 0.86 -15.23
C ALA A 217 8.75 -0.58 -15.35
N LEU A 218 7.82 -1.53 -15.48
CA LEU A 218 8.13 -2.96 -15.62
C LEU A 218 8.88 -3.31 -16.92
N LYS A 219 8.78 -2.48 -17.96
CA LYS A 219 9.56 -2.64 -19.20
C LYS A 219 11.04 -2.27 -19.02
N LYS A 220 11.43 -1.77 -17.85
CA LYS A 220 12.81 -1.40 -17.49
C LYS A 220 13.46 -0.43 -18.47
N GLU A 221 12.73 0.64 -18.80
CA GLU A 221 13.33 1.78 -19.49
C GLU A 221 14.48 2.37 -18.64
N GLU A 222 15.47 2.98 -19.28
CA GLU A 222 16.62 3.57 -18.59
C GLU A 222 16.22 4.92 -17.95
N PHE A 223 16.39 5.00 -16.63
CA PHE A 223 16.23 6.22 -15.85
C PHE A 223 17.55 6.61 -15.21
N SER A 224 17.78 7.92 -15.07
CA SER A 224 18.96 8.42 -14.37
C SER A 224 18.89 8.07 -12.89
N SER A 225 20.03 7.77 -12.27
CA SER A 225 20.10 7.70 -10.80
C SER A 225 19.85 9.08 -10.20
N PHE A 226 19.13 9.15 -9.08
CA PHE A 226 18.88 10.42 -8.40
C PHE A 226 20.17 11.06 -7.89
N ASP A 227 20.48 12.27 -8.36
CA ASP A 227 21.61 13.07 -7.92
C ASP A 227 21.17 14.10 -6.86
N LEU A 228 21.43 13.76 -5.61
CA LEU A 228 21.08 14.60 -4.46
C LEU A 228 21.84 15.94 -4.45
N GLU A 229 23.10 15.96 -4.90
CA GLU A 229 23.92 17.18 -4.91
C GLU A 229 23.40 18.17 -5.95
N SER A 230 23.17 17.69 -7.17
CA SER A 230 22.59 18.47 -8.26
C SER A 230 21.20 18.99 -7.89
N TYR A 231 20.33 18.13 -7.32
CA TYR A 231 19.01 18.55 -6.85
C TYR A 231 19.10 19.68 -5.81
N ASN A 232 19.93 19.52 -4.78
CA ASN A 232 20.11 20.54 -3.74
C ASN A 232 20.65 21.86 -4.30
N GLN A 233 21.61 21.79 -5.22
CA GLN A 233 22.17 22.99 -5.86
C GLN A 233 21.11 23.76 -6.65
N ASN A 234 20.23 23.04 -7.36
CA ASN A 234 19.12 23.65 -8.10
C ASN A 234 18.10 24.33 -7.16
N VAL A 235 17.74 23.68 -6.04
CA VAL A 235 16.85 24.26 -5.02
C VAL A 235 17.47 25.54 -4.43
N ILE A 236 18.75 25.50 -4.05
CA ILE A 236 19.47 26.67 -3.53
C ILE A 236 19.48 27.81 -4.54
N ASN A 237 19.78 27.52 -5.81
CA ASN A 237 19.82 28.53 -6.86
C ASN A 237 18.44 29.18 -7.07
N ARG A 238 17.37 28.40 -7.04
CA ARG A 238 16.00 28.93 -7.18
C ARG A 238 15.59 29.83 -6.03
N ILE A 239 15.95 29.48 -4.79
CA ILE A 239 15.69 30.33 -3.61
C ILE A 239 16.45 31.65 -3.74
N LYS A 240 17.72 31.60 -4.17
CA LYS A 240 18.56 32.80 -4.39
C LYS A 240 18.02 33.77 -5.43
N LEU A 241 17.17 33.33 -6.36
CA LEU A 241 16.55 34.23 -7.36
C LEU A 241 15.44 35.12 -6.78
N ILE A 242 14.92 34.77 -5.59
CA ILE A 242 13.79 35.46 -4.95
C ILE A 242 14.26 36.27 -3.73
N LEU A 243 15.48 36.05 -3.25
CA LEU A 243 16.15 36.82 -2.20
C LEU A 243 16.84 38.06 -2.79
#